data_AF-A0AAD7IQZ6-F1
#
_entry.id   AF-A0AAD7IQZ6-F1
#
_cell.length_a   1.000
_cell.length_b   1.000
_cell.length_c   1.000
_cell.angle_alpha   90.00
_cell.angle_beta   90.00
_cell.angle_gamma   90.00
#
_symmetry.space_group_name_H-M   'P 1'
#
loop_
_entity.id
_entity.type
_entity.pdbx_description
1 polymer ?
#
loop_
_entity_poly.entity_id
_entity_poly.type
_entity_poly.pdbx_seq_one_letter_code
_entity_poly.pdbx_strand_id
1 'polypeptide(L)'
;MDERTTKGKRWCPKLVSFLLPVCIAEACDASEGRDKVTIQTLQKLREAKVPISMLTAYDYPTAVSCSSNSSIDITLVGDSLAQVCLGYKSTTQLTLDQMIHHASAVARGTTHPLLVADMPFGSYHGSMDDAVNNAVRMVRESQIEAVKLEGGEEIADLVRRHVSLSGYKVQGKNVASAKALVRAAKVLEEAGAFSAVVEAVPKELGRYITENVMMPTIGIGAGPWTSGQVRFLASSFGTTRWAPWLGHKAKFVRRFGNLQTAREMGVQGYANAVKDGSFPDPQRESYTMNEAEWTRFLEEMDRA
;
A
#
# COMPACT_ATOMS: atom_id res chain seq x y z
N MET A 1 55.43 2.61 -12.68
CA MET A 1 55.06 1.67 -11.61
C MET A 1 54.98 2.47 -10.33
N ASP A 2 53.88 2.46 -9.57
CA ASP A 2 52.62 1.75 -9.79
C ASP A 2 51.43 2.58 -9.25
N GLU A 3 50.27 2.48 -9.89
CA GLU A 3 49.04 3.09 -9.40
C GLU A 3 48.27 2.08 -8.55
N ARG A 4 47.62 2.50 -7.45
CA ARG A 4 46.38 1.82 -7.00
C ARG A 4 45.48 2.60 -6.03
N THR A 5 44.64 3.43 -6.63
CA THR A 5 43.20 3.63 -6.34
C THR A 5 42.68 3.50 -4.89
N THR A 6 42.31 4.64 -4.31
CA THR A 6 41.41 4.73 -3.15
C THR A 6 39.97 4.30 -3.52
N LYS A 7 39.60 3.03 -3.30
CA LYS A 7 38.21 2.54 -3.50
C LYS A 7 37.27 2.91 -2.33
N GLY A 8 37.06 4.21 -2.12
CA GLY A 8 36.00 4.71 -1.26
C GLY A 8 34.62 4.46 -1.86
N LYS A 9 33.87 3.49 -1.32
CA LYS A 9 32.48 3.23 -1.74
C LYS A 9 31.59 4.44 -1.41
N ARG A 10 31.24 5.24 -2.43
CA ARG A 10 30.24 6.32 -2.30
C ARG A 10 28.88 5.71 -1.94
N TRP A 11 28.40 5.97 -0.73
CA TRP A 11 27.02 5.66 -0.34
C TRP A 11 26.13 6.85 -0.69
N CYS A 12 25.26 6.70 -1.69
CA CYS A 12 24.20 7.69 -1.92
C CYS A 12 23.14 7.60 -0.81
N PRO A 13 22.67 8.75 -0.27
CA PRO A 13 21.54 8.78 0.67
C PRO A 13 20.23 8.57 -0.09
N LYS A 14 19.47 7.55 0.29
CA LYS A 14 18.28 7.07 -0.44
C LYS A 14 17.04 7.06 0.45
N LEU A 15 15.98 7.73 -0.01
CA LEU A 15 14.60 7.24 -0.14
C LEU A 15 13.61 8.40 -0.09
N VAL A 16 13.05 8.68 -1.26
CA VAL A 16 11.72 9.24 -1.45
C VAL A 16 11.08 8.32 -2.50
N SER A 17 9.83 7.93 -2.34
CA SER A 17 9.15 7.06 -3.31
C SER A 17 8.15 7.90 -4.09
N PHE A 18 8.02 7.72 -5.40
CA PHE A 18 7.30 8.65 -6.27
C PHE A 18 6.15 7.98 -6.99
N LEU A 19 5.10 8.76 -7.25
CA LEU A 19 3.93 8.30 -8.01
C LEU A 19 4.01 8.78 -9.45
N LEU A 20 3.89 7.86 -10.39
CA LEU A 20 3.80 8.13 -11.83
C LEU A 20 2.35 8.12 -12.31
N PRO A 21 1.93 9.09 -13.15
CA PRO A 21 0.71 8.94 -13.92
C PRO A 21 0.91 7.80 -14.92
N VAL A 22 -0.12 7.00 -15.17
CA VAL A 22 -0.19 6.19 -16.39
C VAL A 22 -1.37 6.68 -17.22
N CYS A 23 -1.16 6.83 -18.53
CA CYS A 23 -2.20 7.33 -19.43
C CYS A 23 -3.34 6.29 -19.53
N ILE A 24 -4.42 6.55 -18.81
CA ILE A 24 -5.69 5.84 -18.89
C ILE A 24 -6.69 6.80 -19.54
N ALA A 25 -7.49 6.30 -20.49
CA ALA A 25 -8.54 7.08 -21.12
C ALA A 25 -9.62 7.46 -20.10
N GLU A 26 -10.22 8.63 -20.25
CA GLU A 26 -11.25 9.13 -19.32
C GLU A 26 -12.43 8.16 -19.23
N ALA A 27 -12.66 7.61 -18.04
CA ALA A 27 -13.81 6.75 -17.76
C ALA A 27 -15.08 7.61 -17.66
N CYS A 28 -16.15 7.17 -18.32
CA CYS A 28 -17.32 8.01 -18.56
C CYS A 28 -18.42 7.88 -17.50
N ASP A 29 -19.06 9.02 -17.24
CA ASP A 29 -20.37 9.27 -16.65
C ASP A 29 -20.59 9.00 -15.15
N ALA A 30 -21.58 9.73 -14.61
CA ALA A 30 -21.88 9.83 -13.20
C ALA A 30 -22.97 8.86 -12.74
N SER A 31 -22.76 8.31 -11.54
CA SER A 31 -23.79 7.69 -10.71
C SER A 31 -23.71 8.31 -9.30
N GLU A 32 -24.57 7.92 -8.36
CA GLU A 32 -24.69 8.54 -7.03
C GLU A 32 -23.51 8.23 -6.05
N GLY A 33 -22.30 8.08 -6.59
CA GLY A 33 -21.03 7.98 -5.86
C GLY A 33 -20.19 9.27 -5.99
N ARG A 34 -19.24 9.47 -5.09
CA ARG A 34 -18.40 10.68 -5.06
C ARG A 34 -17.31 10.64 -6.15
N ASP A 35 -17.18 11.75 -6.89
CA ASP A 35 -16.19 11.99 -7.95
C ASP A 35 -14.83 11.32 -7.71
N LYS A 36 -14.33 10.61 -8.71
CA LYS A 36 -13.05 9.90 -8.65
C LYS A 36 -11.90 10.84 -8.25
N VAL A 37 -11.09 10.45 -7.26
CA VAL A 37 -9.90 11.24 -6.87
C VAL A 37 -8.84 11.12 -7.97
N THR A 38 -8.56 12.24 -8.63
CA THR A 38 -7.53 12.34 -9.68
C THR A 38 -6.26 13.01 -9.17
N ILE A 39 -5.20 12.98 -9.97
CA ILE A 39 -3.96 13.73 -9.73
C ILE A 39 -4.25 15.24 -9.52
N GLN A 40 -5.15 15.79 -10.32
CA GLN A 40 -5.60 17.19 -10.22
C GLN A 40 -6.36 17.45 -8.92
N THR A 41 -7.12 16.48 -8.40
CA THR A 41 -7.74 16.57 -7.07
C THR A 41 -6.69 16.62 -5.96
N LEU A 42 -5.64 15.80 -6.03
CA LEU A 42 -4.53 15.83 -5.06
C LEU A 42 -3.77 17.16 -5.08
N GLN A 43 -3.56 17.74 -6.26
CA GLN A 43 -2.93 19.06 -6.37
C GLN A 43 -3.80 20.17 -5.76
N LYS A 44 -5.13 20.16 -6.02
CA LYS A 44 -6.08 21.09 -5.38
C LYS A 44 -6.08 20.95 -3.85
N LEU A 45 -6.02 19.72 -3.31
CA LEU A 45 -5.94 19.48 -1.87
C LEU A 45 -4.65 20.08 -1.27
N ARG A 46 -3.49 19.89 -1.93
CA ARG A 46 -2.22 20.52 -1.53
C ARG A 46 -2.34 22.04 -1.50
N GLU A 47 -2.88 22.65 -2.56
CA GLU A 47 -2.99 24.11 -2.71
C GLU A 47 -3.95 24.71 -1.67
N ALA A 48 -5.08 24.05 -1.41
CA ALA A 48 -6.02 24.38 -0.34
C ALA A 48 -5.51 24.03 1.08
N LYS A 49 -4.32 23.40 1.20
CA LYS A 49 -3.71 22.90 2.44
C LYS A 49 -4.58 21.90 3.21
N VAL A 50 -5.43 21.16 2.50
CA VAL A 50 -6.20 20.04 3.04
C VAL A 50 -5.29 18.80 3.07
N PRO A 51 -5.05 18.16 4.23
CA PRO A 51 -4.11 17.04 4.32
C PRO A 51 -4.59 15.80 3.54
N ILE A 52 -3.83 15.39 2.54
CA ILE A 52 -4.12 14.19 1.74
C ILE A 52 -3.95 12.92 2.59
N SER A 53 -4.90 12.00 2.45
CA SER A 53 -4.95 10.73 3.15
C SER A 53 -4.60 9.55 2.22
N MET A 54 -3.64 8.72 2.63
CA MET A 54 -3.28 7.50 1.92
C MET A 54 -3.29 6.30 2.88
N LEU A 55 -4.03 5.24 2.51
CA LEU A 55 -4.14 4.01 3.29
C LEU A 55 -3.88 2.80 2.39
N THR A 56 -3.17 1.80 2.91
CA THR A 56 -2.87 0.60 2.10
C THR A 56 -4.03 -0.39 2.06
N ALA A 57 -4.35 -0.94 0.90
CA ALA A 57 -5.22 -2.10 0.75
C ALA A 57 -4.46 -3.25 0.08
N TYR A 58 -4.89 -4.49 0.32
CA TYR A 58 -4.20 -5.70 -0.14
C TYR A 58 -5.15 -6.77 -0.71
N ASP A 59 -6.45 -6.59 -0.54
CA ASP A 59 -7.51 -7.50 -0.96
C ASP A 59 -8.82 -6.72 -1.21
N TYR A 60 -9.84 -7.40 -1.73
CA TYR A 60 -11.14 -6.79 -2.02
C TYR A 60 -11.83 -6.21 -0.75
N PRO A 61 -11.92 -6.92 0.41
CA PRO A 61 -12.51 -6.35 1.62
C PRO A 61 -11.80 -5.11 2.17
N THR A 62 -10.46 -5.06 2.13
CA THR A 62 -9.69 -3.86 2.54
C THR A 62 -9.86 -2.71 1.56
N ALA A 63 -9.99 -3.00 0.26
CA ALA A 63 -10.32 -1.99 -0.75
C ALA A 63 -11.71 -1.39 -0.54
N VAL A 64 -12.74 -2.23 -0.35
CA VAL A 64 -14.10 -1.78 -0.03
C VAL A 64 -14.12 -0.98 1.28
N SER A 65 -13.32 -1.38 2.27
CA SER A 65 -13.15 -0.60 3.51
C SER A 65 -12.59 0.79 3.25
N CYS A 66 -11.55 0.92 2.42
CA CYS A 66 -11.00 2.22 2.00
C CYS A 66 -12.03 3.06 1.23
N SER A 67 -12.71 2.49 0.24
CA SER A 67 -13.69 3.20 -0.59
C SER A 67 -15.01 3.55 0.12
N SER A 68 -15.39 2.80 1.15
CA SER A 68 -16.54 3.16 2.00
C SER A 68 -16.30 4.44 2.82
N ASN A 69 -15.03 4.80 3.05
CA ASN A 69 -14.66 6.01 3.77
C ASN A 69 -14.25 7.11 2.78
N SER A 70 -15.14 8.08 2.56
CA SER A 70 -14.90 9.23 1.69
C SER A 70 -13.81 10.20 2.19
N SER A 71 -13.16 9.90 3.31
CA SER A 71 -11.96 10.59 3.82
C SER A 71 -10.67 9.80 3.55
N ILE A 72 -10.66 8.96 2.51
CA ILE A 72 -9.47 8.29 1.96
C ILE A 72 -9.29 8.76 0.51
N ASP A 73 -8.24 9.55 0.25
CA ASP A 73 -7.98 10.12 -1.07
C ASP A 73 -7.22 9.13 -1.97
N ILE A 74 -6.35 8.30 -1.39
CA ILE A 74 -5.49 7.38 -2.14
C ILE A 74 -5.47 5.98 -1.47
N THR A 75 -5.75 4.95 -2.26
CA THR A 75 -5.54 3.53 -1.89
C THR A 75 -4.19 3.06 -2.44
N LEU A 76 -3.30 2.57 -1.58
CA LEU A 76 -1.99 2.05 -1.98
C LEU A 76 -1.91 0.52 -1.83
N VAL A 77 -1.75 -0.20 -2.94
CA VAL A 77 -1.26 -1.59 -2.91
C VAL A 77 0.25 -1.51 -2.73
N GLY A 78 0.74 -1.73 -1.50
CA GLY A 78 2.17 -1.54 -1.17
C GLY A 78 2.93 -2.86 -1.09
N ASP A 79 4.20 -2.89 -1.51
CA ASP A 79 5.07 -4.09 -1.53
C ASP A 79 5.17 -4.80 -0.15
N SER A 80 4.96 -4.04 0.92
CA SER A 80 4.67 -4.45 2.29
C SER A 80 3.74 -5.67 2.44
N LEU A 81 2.84 -5.91 1.48
CA LEU A 81 1.96 -7.10 1.43
C LEU A 81 2.75 -8.41 1.50
N ALA A 82 3.98 -8.42 0.99
CA ALA A 82 4.93 -9.52 1.15
C ALA A 82 5.06 -9.94 2.62
N GLN A 83 5.23 -8.98 3.53
CA GLN A 83 5.44 -9.23 4.95
C GLN A 83 4.12 -9.34 5.74
N VAL A 84 3.11 -8.53 5.40
CA VAL A 84 1.86 -8.45 6.19
C VAL A 84 0.74 -9.38 5.73
N CYS A 85 0.76 -9.84 4.48
CA CYS A 85 -0.19 -10.79 3.90
C CYS A 85 0.45 -12.15 3.58
N LEU A 86 1.63 -12.17 2.93
CA LEU A 86 2.28 -13.41 2.47
C LEU A 86 3.30 -14.00 3.47
N GLY A 87 3.61 -13.29 4.56
CA GLY A 87 4.53 -13.76 5.61
C GLY A 87 6.01 -13.85 5.20
N TYR A 88 6.39 -13.30 4.05
CA TYR A 88 7.76 -13.22 3.57
C TYR A 88 8.65 -12.43 4.54
N LYS A 89 9.93 -12.79 4.61
CA LYS A 89 10.90 -12.11 5.51
C LYS A 89 11.32 -10.74 4.99
N SER A 90 11.20 -10.50 3.68
CA SER A 90 11.58 -9.27 2.97
C SER A 90 10.59 -9.00 1.85
N THR A 91 10.33 -7.73 1.50
CA THR A 91 9.52 -7.38 0.32
C THR A 91 10.22 -7.74 -1.00
N THR A 92 11.55 -7.89 -0.98
CA THR A 92 12.36 -8.39 -2.10
C THR A 92 12.11 -9.85 -2.51
N GLN A 93 11.11 -10.51 -1.92
CA GLN A 93 10.64 -11.85 -2.30
C GLN A 93 9.35 -11.80 -3.13
N LEU A 94 8.73 -10.63 -3.27
CA LEU A 94 7.47 -10.43 -4.00
C LEU A 94 7.71 -10.40 -5.51
N THR A 95 6.97 -11.20 -6.27
CA THR A 95 7.04 -11.17 -7.74
C THR A 95 6.08 -10.13 -8.34
N LEU A 96 6.32 -9.76 -9.60
CA LEU A 96 5.43 -8.88 -10.36
C LEU A 96 4.01 -9.47 -10.45
N ASP A 97 3.88 -10.76 -10.75
CA ASP A 97 2.57 -11.39 -10.94
C ASP A 97 1.79 -11.53 -9.62
N GLN A 98 2.50 -11.69 -8.49
CA GLN A 98 1.87 -11.59 -7.16
C GLN A 98 1.39 -10.16 -6.86
N MET A 99 2.18 -9.15 -7.24
CA MET A 99 1.78 -7.75 -7.08
C MET A 99 0.55 -7.43 -7.93
N ILE A 100 0.53 -7.88 -9.20
CA ILE A 100 -0.61 -7.77 -10.11
C ILE A 100 -1.84 -8.44 -9.50
N HIS A 101 -1.74 -9.70 -9.05
CA HIS A 101 -2.87 -10.42 -8.43
C HIS A 101 -3.51 -9.64 -7.26
N HIS A 102 -2.70 -9.13 -6.33
CA HIS A 102 -3.20 -8.33 -5.21
C HIS A 102 -3.79 -6.99 -5.68
N ALA A 103 -3.16 -6.34 -6.66
CA ALA A 103 -3.68 -5.10 -7.22
C ALA A 103 -5.02 -5.30 -7.95
N SER A 104 -5.19 -6.36 -8.75
CA SER A 104 -6.46 -6.69 -9.42
C SER A 104 -7.57 -6.99 -8.40
N ALA A 105 -7.22 -7.56 -7.24
CA ALA A 105 -8.16 -7.79 -6.13
C ALA A 105 -8.58 -6.48 -5.44
N VAL A 106 -7.65 -5.55 -5.25
CA VAL A 106 -7.94 -4.22 -4.69
C VAL A 106 -8.73 -3.35 -5.68
N ALA A 107 -8.42 -3.38 -6.98
CA ALA A 107 -9.14 -2.61 -8.00
C ALA A 107 -10.63 -2.93 -8.04
N ARG A 108 -11.01 -4.22 -7.95
CA ARG A 108 -12.42 -4.64 -7.88
C ARG A 108 -13.20 -4.02 -6.71
N GLY A 109 -12.53 -3.59 -5.64
CA GLY A 109 -13.15 -2.95 -4.48
C GLY A 109 -12.85 -1.46 -4.34
N THR A 110 -12.07 -0.85 -5.25
CA THR A 110 -11.66 0.56 -5.16
C THR A 110 -12.45 1.43 -6.13
N THR A 111 -13.40 2.20 -5.60
CA THR A 111 -14.20 3.15 -6.38
C THR A 111 -13.62 4.56 -6.34
N HIS A 112 -13.86 5.31 -5.26
CA HIS A 112 -13.56 6.74 -5.12
C HIS A 112 -12.06 7.11 -5.01
N PRO A 113 -11.23 6.46 -4.17
CA PRO A 113 -9.83 6.85 -3.98
C PRO A 113 -8.99 6.59 -5.24
N LEU A 114 -7.91 7.35 -5.44
CA LEU A 114 -6.92 7.07 -6.48
C LEU A 114 -6.21 5.76 -6.16
N LEU A 115 -6.17 4.81 -7.12
CA LEU A 115 -5.54 3.51 -6.92
C LEU A 115 -4.08 3.51 -7.39
N VAL A 116 -3.18 3.36 -6.42
CA VAL A 116 -1.73 3.26 -6.63
C VAL A 116 -1.27 1.84 -6.32
N ALA A 117 -0.31 1.28 -7.07
CA ALA A 117 0.41 0.08 -6.66
C ALA A 117 1.94 0.23 -6.77
N ASP A 118 2.67 -0.35 -5.82
CA ASP A 118 4.13 -0.47 -5.88
C ASP A 118 4.59 -1.37 -7.02
N MET A 119 5.56 -0.92 -7.82
CA MET A 119 6.36 -1.87 -8.61
C MET A 119 7.30 -2.64 -7.67
N PRO A 120 7.25 -3.98 -7.61
CA PRO A 120 8.05 -4.74 -6.67
C PRO A 120 9.54 -4.72 -7.02
N PHE A 121 10.38 -5.02 -6.04
CA PHE A 121 11.83 -5.06 -6.23
C PHE A 121 12.23 -5.99 -7.40
N GLY A 122 13.12 -5.52 -8.26
CA GLY A 122 13.59 -6.26 -9.43
C GLY A 122 12.75 -6.02 -10.69
N SER A 123 11.43 -5.80 -10.58
CA SER A 123 10.56 -5.65 -11.76
C SER A 123 10.77 -4.34 -12.52
N TYR A 124 11.52 -3.40 -11.95
CA TYR A 124 11.90 -2.14 -12.59
C TYR A 124 13.43 -1.96 -12.70
N HIS A 125 14.23 -2.83 -12.10
CA HIS A 125 15.70 -2.71 -11.98
C HIS A 125 16.53 -3.26 -13.16
N GLY A 126 15.86 -3.77 -14.20
CA GLY A 126 16.49 -4.28 -15.42
C GLY A 126 16.81 -3.17 -16.42
N SER A 127 16.33 -3.30 -17.66
CA SER A 127 16.34 -2.20 -18.64
C SER A 127 15.19 -1.20 -18.41
N MET A 128 15.29 -0.05 -19.06
CA MET A 128 14.20 0.94 -19.10
C MET A 128 12.93 0.35 -19.74
N ASP A 129 13.10 -0.46 -20.79
CA ASP A 129 11.99 -1.10 -21.50
C ASP A 129 11.32 -2.18 -20.64
N ASP A 130 12.08 -3.00 -19.89
CA ASP A 130 11.51 -3.95 -18.92
C ASP A 130 10.61 -3.23 -17.90
N ALA A 131 11.11 -2.11 -17.36
CA ALA A 131 10.40 -1.35 -16.34
C ALA A 131 9.13 -0.67 -16.89
N VAL A 132 9.19 -0.09 -18.09
CA VAL A 132 8.00 0.48 -18.76
C VAL A 132 7.01 -0.64 -19.12
N ASN A 133 7.47 -1.76 -19.67
CA ASN A 133 6.62 -2.91 -19.98
C ASN A 133 5.95 -3.48 -18.73
N ASN A 134 6.66 -3.57 -17.60
CA ASN A 134 6.12 -4.07 -16.35
C ASN A 134 5.14 -3.07 -15.70
N ALA A 135 5.36 -1.76 -15.82
CA ALA A 135 4.35 -0.75 -15.41
C ALA A 135 3.08 -0.86 -16.27
N VAL A 136 3.22 -1.02 -17.60
CA VAL A 136 2.10 -1.21 -18.53
C VAL A 136 1.37 -2.54 -18.27
N ARG A 137 2.09 -3.64 -17.99
CA ARG A 137 1.50 -4.90 -17.52
C ARG A 137 0.67 -4.69 -16.27
N MET A 138 1.22 -4.04 -15.24
CA MET A 138 0.49 -3.76 -14.01
C MET A 138 -0.80 -2.97 -14.27
N VAL A 139 -0.75 -1.86 -15.01
CA VAL A 139 -1.96 -1.07 -15.31
C VAL A 139 -3.00 -1.89 -16.08
N ARG A 140 -2.59 -2.64 -17.10
CA ARG A 140 -3.52 -3.45 -17.91
C ARG A 140 -4.12 -4.63 -17.16
N GLU A 141 -3.30 -5.39 -16.44
CA GLU A 141 -3.70 -6.64 -15.76
C GLU A 141 -4.36 -6.39 -14.39
N SER A 142 -4.12 -5.23 -13.77
CA SER A 142 -4.66 -4.89 -12.43
C SER A 142 -5.56 -3.66 -12.35
N GLN A 143 -5.71 -2.87 -13.42
CA GLN A 143 -6.59 -1.69 -13.47
C GLN A 143 -6.27 -0.63 -12.39
N ILE A 144 -4.98 -0.52 -12.03
CA ILE A 144 -4.43 0.56 -11.20
C ILE A 144 -4.25 1.83 -12.03
N GLU A 145 -4.24 2.99 -11.38
CA GLU A 145 -4.17 4.31 -12.03
C GLU A 145 -2.77 4.92 -12.02
N ALA A 146 -1.94 4.52 -11.06
CA ALA A 146 -0.59 5.00 -10.88
C ALA A 146 0.32 3.91 -10.30
N VAL A 147 1.62 3.99 -10.61
CA VAL A 147 2.65 3.15 -9.97
C VAL A 147 3.46 3.94 -8.95
N LYS A 148 3.78 3.32 -7.80
CA LYS A 148 4.80 3.80 -6.85
C LYS A 148 6.15 3.15 -7.18
N LEU A 149 7.21 3.97 -7.18
CA LEU A 149 8.59 3.58 -7.49
C LEU A 149 9.57 4.17 -6.47
N GLU A 150 10.58 3.41 -6.07
CA GLU A 150 11.48 3.79 -4.95
C GLU A 150 12.93 4.05 -5.37
N GLY A 151 13.49 5.19 -4.90
CA GLY A 151 14.93 5.53 -5.00
C GLY A 151 15.24 7.00 -4.64
N GLY A 152 16.33 7.54 -5.20
CA GLY A 152 16.77 8.94 -5.07
C GLY A 152 17.11 9.60 -6.41
N GLU A 153 18.17 10.41 -6.45
CA GLU A 153 18.64 11.12 -7.66
C GLU A 153 19.14 10.16 -8.76
N GLU A 154 19.35 8.89 -8.42
CA GLU A 154 19.59 7.80 -9.37
C GLU A 154 18.33 7.13 -9.91
N ILE A 155 17.14 7.35 -9.31
CA ILE A 155 15.91 7.09 -10.05
C ILE A 155 15.80 8.20 -11.10
N ALA A 156 15.40 9.44 -10.81
CA ALA A 156 15.46 10.64 -11.68
C ALA A 156 15.20 10.45 -13.19
N ASP A 157 16.22 9.99 -13.92
CA ASP A 157 16.12 9.45 -15.26
C ASP A 157 14.98 8.42 -15.35
N LEU A 158 14.75 7.52 -14.37
CA LEU A 158 13.51 7.57 -13.55
C LEU A 158 12.16 7.85 -14.18
N VAL A 159 11.61 8.96 -13.70
CA VAL A 159 10.30 9.46 -14.09
C VAL A 159 10.40 9.99 -15.52
N ARG A 160 11.62 10.31 -15.98
CA ARG A 160 12.01 10.49 -17.38
C ARG A 160 12.26 9.14 -18.14
N ARG A 161 12.02 7.93 -17.56
CA ARG A 161 12.47 6.51 -17.87
C ARG A 161 13.65 5.81 -17.05
N HIS A 162 13.45 5.34 -15.80
CA HIS A 162 14.17 4.33 -14.91
C HIS A 162 15.74 4.44 -14.59
N VAL A 163 16.41 4.04 -13.46
CA VAL A 163 16.18 3.28 -12.16
C VAL A 163 17.30 3.46 -11.05
N SER A 164 17.21 3.29 -9.69
CA SER A 164 16.62 2.21 -8.79
C SER A 164 16.84 2.36 -7.22
N LEU A 165 16.22 1.49 -6.37
CA LEU A 165 16.66 0.84 -5.06
C LEU A 165 16.27 1.38 -3.63
N SER A 166 15.81 0.49 -2.73
CA SER A 166 15.16 0.72 -1.39
C SER A 166 15.88 0.18 -0.11
N GLY A 167 15.35 0.45 1.10
CA GLY A 167 15.82 -0.11 2.39
C GLY A 167 15.58 0.73 3.68
N TYR A 168 15.01 0.12 4.74
CA TYR A 168 14.62 0.77 6.01
C TYR A 168 15.78 1.28 6.88
N LYS A 169 16.16 2.56 6.73
CA LYS A 169 16.92 3.34 7.73
C LYS A 169 16.44 4.79 7.76
N VAL A 170 16.45 5.42 8.94
CA VAL A 170 16.14 6.86 9.09
C VAL A 170 17.18 7.71 8.36
N GLN A 171 16.76 8.40 7.31
CA GLN A 171 17.60 9.21 6.42
C GLN A 171 17.73 10.66 6.93
N GLY A 172 18.37 11.54 6.16
CA GLY A 172 18.41 12.99 6.41
C GLY A 172 19.24 13.46 7.61
N LYS A 173 19.86 12.54 8.37
CA LYS A 173 20.54 12.82 9.65
C LYS A 173 21.81 13.69 9.56
N ASN A 174 22.30 13.98 8.37
CA ASN A 174 23.46 14.86 8.16
C ASN A 174 23.26 15.71 6.91
N VAL A 175 24.04 16.80 6.77
CA VAL A 175 23.85 17.80 5.72
C VAL A 175 23.96 17.21 4.30
N ALA A 176 24.87 16.25 4.08
CA ALA A 176 25.01 15.59 2.78
C ALA A 176 23.77 14.73 2.44
N SER A 177 23.25 14.00 3.44
CA SER A 177 22.02 13.21 3.34
C SER A 177 20.78 14.07 3.08
N ALA A 178 20.63 15.16 3.83
CA ALA A 178 19.54 16.12 3.63
C ALA A 178 19.58 16.76 2.23
N LYS A 179 20.76 17.23 1.78
CA LYS A 179 20.93 17.82 0.44
C LYS A 179 20.64 16.84 -0.69
N ALA A 180 20.96 15.55 -0.54
CA ALA A 180 20.66 14.54 -1.55
C ALA A 180 19.15 14.30 -1.69
N LEU A 181 18.42 14.18 -0.58
CA LEU A 181 16.96 14.01 -0.58
C LEU A 181 16.24 15.22 -1.20
N VAL A 182 16.70 16.44 -0.91
CA VAL A 182 16.16 17.67 -1.52
C VAL A 182 16.40 17.69 -3.04
N ARG A 183 17.60 17.32 -3.52
CA ARG A 183 17.86 17.24 -4.97
C ARG A 183 17.00 16.17 -5.62
N ALA A 184 16.97 14.95 -5.07
CA ALA A 184 16.13 13.87 -5.57
C ALA A 184 14.67 14.33 -5.74
N ALA A 185 14.07 14.92 -4.70
CA ALA A 185 12.70 15.42 -4.77
C ALA A 185 12.47 16.46 -5.89
N LYS A 186 13.40 17.41 -6.10
CA LYS A 186 13.29 18.40 -7.18
C LYS A 186 13.49 17.79 -8.57
N VAL A 187 14.53 16.98 -8.76
CA VAL A 187 14.83 16.34 -10.05
C VAL A 187 13.70 15.37 -10.47
N LEU A 188 12.99 14.77 -9.51
CA LEU A 188 11.87 13.87 -9.76
C LEU A 188 10.54 14.61 -10.03
N GLU A 189 10.35 15.78 -9.43
CA GLU A 189 9.32 16.74 -9.86
C GLU A 189 9.56 17.24 -11.29
N GLU A 190 10.77 17.74 -11.59
CA GLU A 190 11.20 18.14 -12.94
C GLU A 190 11.15 17.00 -13.97
N ALA A 191 10.98 15.75 -13.51
CA ALA A 191 10.84 14.59 -14.36
C ALA A 191 9.39 14.21 -14.66
N GLY A 192 8.41 14.77 -13.94
CA GLY A 192 6.98 14.46 -14.08
C GLY A 192 6.35 13.63 -12.96
N ALA A 193 6.98 13.50 -11.78
CA ALA A 193 6.38 12.81 -10.65
C ALA A 193 5.23 13.67 -10.12
N PHE A 194 4.02 13.10 -10.07
CA PHE A 194 2.86 13.89 -9.63
C PHE A 194 2.75 14.00 -8.10
N SER A 195 3.47 13.15 -7.35
CA SER A 195 3.45 13.10 -5.88
C SER A 195 4.64 12.31 -5.34
N ALA A 196 5.07 12.61 -4.12
CA ALA A 196 6.25 12.03 -3.48
C ALA A 196 6.00 11.57 -2.03
N VAL A 197 6.10 10.26 -1.78
CA VAL A 197 6.15 9.66 -0.44
C VAL A 197 7.50 9.96 0.21
N VAL A 198 7.49 10.72 1.30
CA VAL A 198 8.69 11.05 2.08
C VAL A 198 8.73 10.16 3.33
N GLU A 199 9.69 9.24 3.40
CA GLU A 199 9.80 8.26 4.49
C GLU A 199 10.95 8.56 5.45
N ALA A 200 10.68 8.42 6.76
CA ALA A 200 11.68 8.29 7.83
C ALA A 200 12.78 9.37 7.85
N VAL A 201 12.45 10.61 7.49
CA VAL A 201 13.32 11.80 7.60
C VAL A 201 13.05 12.60 8.89
N PRO A 202 13.97 13.48 9.34
CA PRO A 202 13.66 14.52 10.32
C PRO A 202 12.43 15.35 9.89
N LYS A 203 11.56 15.71 10.83
CA LYS A 203 10.32 16.46 10.56
C LYS A 203 10.58 17.84 9.93
N GLU A 204 11.74 18.42 10.24
CA GLU A 204 12.26 19.67 9.69
C GLU A 204 12.66 19.51 8.21
N LEU A 205 13.24 18.36 7.85
CA LEU A 205 13.60 18.04 6.46
C LEU A 205 12.36 17.67 5.63
N GLY A 206 11.41 16.92 6.21
CA GLY A 206 10.13 16.65 5.56
C GLY A 206 9.40 17.94 5.20
N ARG A 207 9.26 18.86 6.17
CA ARG A 207 8.75 20.22 5.95
C ARG A 207 9.53 20.96 4.85
N TYR A 208 10.86 21.00 4.95
CA TYR A 208 11.70 21.72 3.99
C TYR A 208 11.49 21.21 2.56
N ILE A 209 11.41 19.88 2.35
CA ILE A 209 11.13 19.27 1.05
C ILE A 209 9.76 19.73 0.54
N THR A 210 8.70 19.63 1.36
CA THR A 210 7.35 20.06 0.99
C THR A 210 7.26 21.54 0.61
N GLU A 211 8.01 22.41 1.29
CA GLU A 211 8.10 23.84 1.00
C GLU A 211 9.01 24.15 -0.21
N ASN A 212 9.70 23.16 -0.79
CA ASN A 212 10.67 23.33 -1.89
C ASN A 212 10.31 22.61 -3.20
N VAL A 213 9.19 21.88 -3.25
CA VAL A 213 8.62 21.25 -4.45
C VAL A 213 7.17 21.70 -4.64
N MET A 214 6.65 21.60 -5.86
CA MET A 214 5.30 21.95 -6.29
C MET A 214 4.29 20.79 -6.23
N MET A 215 4.73 19.54 -6.36
CA MET A 215 3.92 18.31 -6.23
C MET A 215 3.52 18.03 -4.76
N PRO A 216 2.42 17.31 -4.49
CA PRO A 216 2.08 16.90 -3.14
C PRO A 216 3.11 15.92 -2.55
N THR A 217 3.31 16.02 -1.24
CA THR A 217 4.23 15.15 -0.49
C THR A 217 3.47 14.34 0.54
N ILE A 218 3.68 13.03 0.61
CA ILE A 218 2.93 12.10 1.47
C ILE A 218 3.87 11.56 2.55
N GLY A 219 3.70 11.98 3.80
CA GLY A 219 4.62 11.63 4.88
C GLY A 219 4.39 10.26 5.49
N ILE A 220 5.46 9.49 5.71
CA ILE A 220 5.48 8.39 6.67
C ILE A 220 6.69 8.51 7.59
N GLY A 221 6.44 9.07 8.78
CA GLY A 221 7.49 9.43 9.73
C GLY A 221 8.26 10.71 9.38
N ALA A 222 7.92 11.39 8.29
CA ALA A 222 8.52 12.67 7.86
C ALA A 222 7.97 13.93 8.59
N GLY A 223 7.21 13.77 9.67
CA GLY A 223 6.53 14.86 10.37
C GLY A 223 5.13 15.19 9.82
N PRO A 224 4.46 16.20 10.40
CA PRO A 224 3.06 16.56 10.08
C PRO A 224 2.92 17.62 8.96
N TRP A 225 4.03 18.15 8.45
CA TRP A 225 4.04 19.28 7.49
C TRP A 225 4.16 18.87 6.02
N THR A 226 4.13 17.57 5.74
CA THR A 226 3.94 17.05 4.38
C THR A 226 2.49 17.28 3.94
N SER A 227 2.25 17.41 2.63
CA SER A 227 0.92 17.65 2.04
C SER A 227 -0.12 16.58 2.38
N GLY A 228 0.32 15.37 2.76
CA GLY A 228 -0.50 14.27 3.24
C GLY A 228 0.27 13.29 4.14
N GLN A 229 -0.35 12.15 4.45
CA GLN A 229 0.22 11.07 5.25
C GLN A 229 -0.15 9.69 4.67
N VAL A 230 0.79 8.74 4.65
CA VAL A 230 0.53 7.33 4.31
C VAL A 230 0.61 6.41 5.53
N ARG A 231 -0.27 5.40 5.56
CA ARG A 231 -0.34 4.40 6.63
C ARG A 231 -0.51 2.98 6.09
N PHE A 232 0.29 2.05 6.59
CA PHE A 232 0.03 0.63 6.45
C PHE A 232 -1.18 0.26 7.33
N LEU A 233 -2.23 -0.30 6.72
CA LEU A 233 -3.46 -0.74 7.40
C LEU A 233 -3.14 -1.77 8.48
N ALA A 234 -2.28 -2.75 8.17
CA ALA A 234 -1.84 -3.79 9.11
C ALA A 234 -1.20 -3.23 10.40
N SER A 235 -0.37 -2.17 10.30
CA SER A 235 0.28 -1.55 11.46
C SER A 235 -0.65 -0.59 12.22
N SER A 236 -1.59 0.03 11.51
CA SER A 236 -2.52 1.04 12.04
C SER A 236 -3.69 0.40 12.79
N PHE A 237 -4.20 -0.72 12.29
CA PHE A 237 -5.31 -1.45 12.91
C PHE A 237 -4.85 -2.71 13.66
N GLY A 238 -3.54 -3.00 13.69
CA GLY A 238 -2.96 -4.08 14.47
C GLY A 238 -3.53 -5.44 14.09
N THR A 239 -3.24 -5.93 12.89
CA THR A 239 -3.89 -7.13 12.31
C THR A 239 -3.25 -8.46 12.71
N THR A 240 -1.99 -8.46 13.18
CA THR A 240 -1.18 -9.69 13.22
C THR A 240 -0.15 -9.67 14.36
N ARG A 241 -0.24 -10.63 15.28
CA ARG A 241 0.72 -10.83 16.40
C ARG A 241 2.09 -11.36 15.95
N TRP A 242 2.11 -12.10 14.85
CA TRP A 242 3.19 -13.01 14.46
C TRP A 242 4.24 -12.42 13.52
N ALA A 243 4.11 -11.17 13.08
CA ALA A 243 5.16 -10.46 12.37
C ALA A 243 6.08 -9.76 13.40
N PRO A 244 7.33 -10.21 13.64
CA PRO A 244 8.19 -9.63 14.68
C PRO A 244 8.47 -8.13 14.46
N TRP A 245 8.51 -7.73 13.20
CA TRP A 245 8.66 -6.36 12.72
C TRP A 245 7.51 -5.42 13.12
N LEU A 246 6.30 -5.93 13.40
CA LEU A 246 5.18 -5.15 13.95
C LEU A 246 5.21 -5.03 15.49
N GLY A 247 5.99 -5.88 16.17
CA GLY A 247 6.26 -5.78 17.61
C GLY A 247 7.18 -4.60 17.95
N HIS A 248 8.19 -4.37 17.12
CA HIS A 248 8.99 -3.15 17.17
C HIS A 248 8.17 -1.96 16.66
N LYS A 249 7.51 -1.24 17.58
CA LYS A 249 6.87 0.06 17.27
C LYS A 249 7.89 1.04 16.67
N ALA A 250 7.92 1.13 15.35
CA ALA A 250 8.57 2.25 14.66
C ALA A 250 7.93 3.55 15.18
N LYS A 251 8.76 4.53 15.57
CA LYS A 251 8.35 5.71 16.38
C LYS A 251 7.19 6.52 15.78
N PHE A 252 6.98 6.41 14.47
CA PHE A 252 5.93 7.11 13.73
C PHE A 252 4.56 6.38 13.68
N VAL A 253 4.43 5.16 14.20
CA VAL A 253 3.19 4.36 14.10
C VAL A 253 2.23 4.64 15.27
N ARG A 254 1.08 5.26 14.95
CA ARG A 254 -0.10 5.32 15.81
C ARG A 254 -1.05 4.16 15.47
N ARG A 255 -1.61 3.50 16.49
CA ARG A 255 -2.76 2.58 16.29
C ARG A 255 -4.07 3.37 16.31
N PHE A 256 -4.97 2.99 15.41
CA PHE A 256 -6.33 3.51 15.25
C PHE A 256 -7.39 2.43 15.50
N GLY A 257 -6.99 1.15 15.58
CA GLY A 257 -7.83 0.02 15.99
C GLY A 257 -7.02 -1.19 16.46
N ASN A 258 -7.71 -2.29 16.74
CA ASN A 258 -7.12 -3.57 17.15
C ASN A 258 -7.90 -4.77 16.58
N LEU A 259 -7.71 -5.03 15.29
CA LEU A 259 -8.35 -6.14 14.56
C LEU A 259 -7.82 -7.52 15.00
N GLN A 260 -6.58 -7.60 15.52
CA GLN A 260 -6.05 -8.83 16.11
C GLN A 260 -6.96 -9.31 17.25
N THR A 261 -7.28 -8.47 18.24
CA THR A 261 -8.11 -8.89 19.38
C THR A 261 -9.54 -9.23 18.95
N ALA A 262 -10.13 -8.49 18.01
CA ALA A 262 -11.45 -8.85 17.45
C ALA A 262 -11.43 -10.23 16.76
N ARG A 263 -10.37 -10.53 15.99
CA ARG A 263 -10.17 -11.85 15.35
C ARG A 263 -9.91 -12.96 16.38
N GLU A 264 -9.05 -12.71 17.37
CA GLU A 264 -8.75 -13.67 18.46
C GLU A 264 -10.03 -14.01 19.24
N MET A 265 -10.87 -13.02 19.56
CA MET A 265 -12.18 -13.22 20.19
C MET A 265 -13.15 -14.02 19.31
N GLY A 266 -13.27 -13.68 18.02
CA GLY A 266 -14.17 -14.39 17.10
C GLY A 266 -13.79 -15.86 16.88
N VAL A 267 -12.49 -16.12 16.65
CA VAL A 267 -11.96 -17.49 16.48
C VAL A 267 -12.13 -18.31 17.76
N GLN A 268 -11.84 -17.74 18.93
CA GLN A 268 -12.01 -18.45 20.21
C GLN A 268 -13.48 -18.66 20.56
N GLY A 269 -14.36 -17.71 20.25
CA GLY A 269 -15.81 -17.82 20.48
C GLY A 269 -16.42 -18.96 19.68
N TYR A 270 -16.16 -19.00 18.36
CA TYR A 270 -16.57 -20.11 17.51
C TYR A 270 -16.00 -21.46 17.98
N ALA A 271 -14.70 -21.50 18.30
CA ALA A 271 -14.04 -22.71 18.77
C ALA A 271 -14.47 -23.18 20.18
N ASN A 272 -15.17 -22.34 20.95
CA ASN A 272 -15.83 -22.71 22.20
C ASN A 272 -17.24 -23.25 21.92
N ALA A 273 -18.06 -22.49 21.19
CA ALA A 273 -19.46 -22.82 20.89
C ALA A 273 -19.62 -24.19 20.17
N VAL A 274 -18.65 -24.58 19.34
CA VAL A 274 -18.60 -25.92 18.71
C VAL A 274 -18.24 -27.04 19.71
N LYS A 275 -17.54 -26.73 20.81
CA LYS A 275 -17.05 -27.71 21.80
C LYS A 275 -17.97 -27.88 23.01
N ASP A 276 -18.67 -26.83 23.41
CA ASP A 276 -19.71 -26.90 24.44
C ASP A 276 -21.08 -27.28 23.85
N GLY A 277 -21.21 -27.27 22.52
CA GLY A 277 -22.42 -27.65 21.80
C GLY A 277 -23.45 -26.53 21.66
N SER A 278 -23.09 -25.28 21.97
CA SER A 278 -23.98 -24.13 21.77
C SER A 278 -24.08 -23.65 20.31
N PHE A 279 -23.31 -24.23 19.38
CA PHE A 279 -23.37 -23.93 17.95
C PHE A 279 -23.26 -25.20 17.09
N PRO A 280 -24.11 -25.37 16.06
CA PRO A 280 -25.21 -24.50 15.67
C PRO A 280 -26.44 -24.66 16.60
N ASP A 281 -27.15 -23.57 16.85
CA ASP A 281 -28.46 -23.58 17.52
C ASP A 281 -29.48 -24.40 16.68
N PRO A 282 -30.16 -25.42 17.26
CA PRO A 282 -31.10 -26.27 16.53
C PRO A 282 -32.36 -25.58 15.99
N GLN A 283 -32.69 -24.37 16.44
CA GLN A 283 -33.89 -23.60 16.04
C GLN A 283 -33.56 -22.41 15.14
N ARG A 284 -32.35 -21.84 15.26
CA ARG A 284 -31.95 -20.57 14.63
C ARG A 284 -30.90 -20.72 13.54
N GLU A 285 -30.04 -21.73 13.65
CA GLU A 285 -28.85 -21.91 12.80
C GLU A 285 -28.86 -23.27 12.09
N SER A 286 -29.98 -23.99 12.19
CA SER A 286 -30.21 -25.33 11.64
C SER A 286 -31.51 -25.39 10.84
N TYR A 287 -31.62 -26.32 9.89
CA TYR A 287 -32.83 -26.55 9.08
C TYR A 287 -33.51 -27.86 9.48
N THR A 288 -34.83 -27.84 9.60
CA THR A 288 -35.65 -29.03 9.88
C THR A 288 -36.25 -29.61 8.61
N MET A 289 -36.22 -30.94 8.45
CA MET A 289 -37.06 -31.63 7.47
C MET A 289 -38.54 -31.58 7.90
N ASN A 290 -39.47 -31.71 6.96
CA ASN A 290 -40.88 -31.94 7.30
C ASN A 290 -41.02 -33.30 8.02
N GLU A 291 -41.80 -33.36 9.10
CA GLU A 291 -41.96 -34.55 9.95
C GLU A 291 -42.44 -35.80 9.19
N ALA A 292 -43.32 -35.64 8.18
CA ALA A 292 -43.79 -36.74 7.36
C ALA A 292 -42.70 -37.29 6.42
N GLU A 293 -41.94 -36.40 5.77
CA GLU A 293 -40.81 -36.80 4.92
C GLU A 293 -39.66 -37.40 5.74
N TRP A 294 -39.43 -36.92 6.96
CA TRP A 294 -38.45 -37.52 7.88
C TRP A 294 -38.87 -38.91 8.35
N THR A 295 -40.14 -39.09 8.71
CA THR A 295 -40.70 -40.41 9.06
C THR A 295 -40.55 -41.38 7.90
N ARG A 296 -40.90 -40.94 6.68
CA ARG A 296 -40.75 -41.73 5.46
C ARG A 296 -39.28 -42.08 5.16
N PHE A 297 -38.35 -41.14 5.35
CA PHE A 297 -36.92 -41.40 5.17
C PHE A 297 -36.44 -42.52 6.10
N LEU A 298 -36.83 -42.50 7.38
CA LEU A 298 -36.51 -43.59 8.30
C LEU A 298 -37.12 -44.92 7.86
N GLU A 299 -38.39 -44.93 7.45
CA GLU A 299 -39.06 -46.12 6.90
C GLU A 299 -38.39 -46.68 5.63
N GLU A 300 -37.77 -45.84 4.79
CA GLU A 300 -37.04 -46.29 3.59
C GLU A 300 -35.62 -46.79 3.93
N MET A 301 -34.99 -46.29 5.00
CA MET A 301 -33.67 -46.76 5.47
C MET A 301 -33.73 -48.07 6.28
N ASP A 302 -34.76 -48.26 7.11
CA ASP A 302 -34.95 -49.51 7.91
C ASP A 302 -35.29 -50.74 7.04
N ARG A 303 -35.43 -50.56 5.71
CA ARG A 303 -35.74 -51.61 4.72
C ARG A 303 -34.55 -51.96 3.82
N ALA A 304 -33.37 -51.37 4.03
CA ALA A 304 -32.18 -51.47 3.17
C ALA A 304 -31.09 -52.39 3.73
#